data_AF-A0A9E1Y5L9-F1
#
_entry.id   AF-A0A9E1Y5L9-F1
#
_cell.length_a   1.000
_cell.length_b   1.000
_cell.length_c   1.000
_cell.angle_alpha   90.00
_cell.angle_beta   90.00
_cell.angle_gamma   90.00
#
_symmetry.space_group_name_H-M   'P 1'
#
loop_
_entity.id
_entity.type
_entity.pdbx_description
1 polymer ?
#
loop_
_entity_poly.entity_id
_entity_poly.type
_entity_poly.pdbx_seq_one_letter_code
_entity_poly.pdbx_strand_id
1 'polypeptide(L)'
;TGGASFQYILVWFFIAIWTFVDPGFYQRCAAAKSPKTAQKGIIISIIFWFLFDILTLSTGLYAKAMLTGVDPLFAYPKLGALVLPPIAYGIFITGLLATIMSTIDSLGMISAITFGRDILWQINNNSSNNDSWDTQSTSLIHKGLGVTSFIALALAFSIPSVVKLWYNLGSIIVPGLVIPFLMSFNKNRMQDGIIFMMVCPALASIIWIISGGLLGNYPFNIEPFYPGIATSCLIYGWKVKNGKRN
;
A
#
# COMPACT_ATOMS: atom_id res chain seq x y z
N THR A 1 -1.69 -5.42 25.46
CA THR A 1 -1.60 -5.48 23.98
C THR A 1 -2.89 -5.90 23.30
N GLY A 2 -4.07 -5.88 23.96
CA GLY A 2 -5.34 -6.28 23.32
C GLY A 2 -5.34 -7.72 22.76
N GLY A 3 -4.45 -8.60 23.24
CA GLY A 3 -4.26 -9.96 22.72
C GLY A 3 -3.20 -10.09 21.61
N ALA A 4 -2.68 -9.00 21.05
CA ALA A 4 -1.64 -9.04 20.02
C ALA A 4 -0.24 -9.23 20.60
N SER A 5 0.66 -9.86 19.83
CA SER A 5 2.08 -9.94 20.17
C SER A 5 2.75 -8.58 20.01
N PHE A 6 3.81 -8.30 20.78
CA PHE A 6 4.59 -7.07 20.62
C PHE A 6 5.17 -6.96 19.20
N GLN A 7 5.61 -8.09 18.66
CA GLN A 7 6.14 -8.21 17.30
C GLN A 7 5.12 -7.77 16.24
N TYR A 8 3.89 -8.27 16.33
CA TYR A 8 2.81 -7.90 15.42
C TYR A 8 2.52 -6.40 15.43
N ILE A 9 2.48 -5.78 16.62
CA ILE A 9 2.27 -4.34 16.77
C ILE A 9 3.40 -3.56 16.07
N LEU A 10 4.63 -4.00 16.26
CA LEU A 10 5.81 -3.36 15.68
C LEU A 10 5.81 -3.46 14.14
N VAL A 11 5.35 -4.58 13.58
CA VAL A 11 5.18 -4.73 12.12
C VAL A 11 4.22 -3.68 11.56
N TRP A 12 3.11 -3.38 12.23
CA TRP A 12 2.19 -2.33 11.78
C TRP A 12 2.86 -0.95 11.71
N PHE A 13 3.73 -0.61 12.66
CA PHE A 13 4.52 0.63 12.59
C PHE A 13 5.45 0.65 11.37
N PHE A 14 6.05 -0.49 11.02
CA PHE A 14 6.89 -0.56 9.83
C PHE A 14 6.09 -0.54 8.53
N ILE A 15 4.93 -1.20 8.47
CA ILE A 15 4.04 -1.14 7.30
C ILE A 15 3.63 0.31 7.00
N ALA A 16 3.48 1.16 8.03
CA ALA A 16 3.18 2.58 7.83
C ALA A 16 4.26 3.33 7.00
N ILE A 17 5.50 2.83 6.96
CA ILE A 17 6.59 3.38 6.12
C ILE A 17 6.26 3.23 4.62
N TRP A 18 5.29 2.37 4.24
CA TRP A 18 4.79 2.28 2.86
C TRP A 18 4.52 3.67 2.28
N THR A 19 3.96 4.59 3.07
CA THR A 19 3.66 5.96 2.64
C THR A 19 4.79 6.66 1.87
N PHE A 20 6.06 6.36 2.18
CA PHE A 20 7.21 6.90 1.46
C PHE A 20 7.48 6.25 0.11
N VAL A 21 7.06 5.01 -0.12
CA VAL A 21 7.23 4.29 -1.39
C VAL A 21 5.99 4.35 -2.27
N ASP A 22 4.88 4.93 -1.79
CA ASP A 22 3.66 5.09 -2.57
C ASP A 22 3.85 6.11 -3.71
N PRO A 23 3.71 5.72 -4.99
CA PRO A 23 3.84 6.64 -6.12
C PRO A 23 2.76 7.72 -6.12
N GLY A 24 1.58 7.46 -5.55
CA GLY A 24 0.48 8.42 -5.48
C GLY A 24 0.85 9.70 -4.71
N PHE A 25 1.62 9.55 -3.63
CA PHE A 25 2.14 10.68 -2.87
C PHE A 25 3.02 11.61 -3.73
N TYR A 26 3.93 11.04 -4.53
CA TYR A 26 4.82 11.82 -5.40
C TYR A 26 4.09 12.44 -6.58
N GLN A 27 3.10 11.76 -7.16
CA GLN A 27 2.28 12.32 -8.23
C GLN A 27 1.56 13.60 -7.77
N ARG A 28 1.01 13.61 -6.55
CA ARG A 28 0.35 14.80 -5.98
C ARG A 28 1.34 15.92 -5.70
N CYS A 29 2.55 15.59 -5.22
CA CYS A 29 3.60 16.58 -5.01
C CYS A 29 4.11 17.17 -6.33
N ALA A 30 4.27 16.35 -7.38
CA ALA A 30 4.73 16.77 -8.69
C ALA A 30 3.70 17.63 -9.44
N ALA A 31 2.40 17.42 -9.18
CA ALA A 31 1.32 18.25 -9.72
C ALA A 31 1.20 19.63 -9.04
N ALA A 32 1.90 19.85 -7.92
CA ALA A 32 1.85 21.12 -7.20
C ALA A 32 2.65 22.21 -7.92
N LYS A 33 2.12 23.44 -7.93
CA LYS A 33 2.76 24.61 -8.57
C LYS A 33 4.18 24.89 -8.07
N SER A 34 4.49 24.58 -6.81
CA SER A 34 5.80 24.78 -6.23
C SER A 34 6.06 23.81 -5.06
N PRO A 35 7.34 23.54 -4.71
CA PRO A 35 7.68 22.73 -3.54
C PRO A 35 7.09 23.28 -2.23
N LYS A 36 7.03 24.62 -2.08
CA LYS A 36 6.41 25.27 -0.91
C LYS A 36 4.91 24.97 -0.82
N THR A 37 4.22 24.92 -1.96
CA THR A 37 2.80 24.56 -2.02
C THR A 37 2.59 23.09 -1.63
N ALA A 38 3.41 22.18 -2.15
CA ALA A 38 3.36 20.76 -1.79
C ALA A 38 3.60 20.56 -0.27
N GLN A 39 4.63 21.20 0.29
CA GLN A 39 4.94 21.10 1.72
C GLN A 39 3.78 21.60 2.60
N LYS A 40 3.21 22.76 2.29
CA LYS A 40 2.05 23.29 3.02
C LYS A 40 0.83 22.37 2.90
N GLY A 41 0.59 21.83 1.69
CA GLY A 41 -0.46 20.85 1.44
C GLY A 41 -0.32 19.61 2.34
N ILE A 42 0.88 19.03 2.40
CA ILE A 42 1.17 17.86 3.25
C ILE A 42 0.89 18.16 4.73
N ILE A 43 1.34 19.31 5.25
CA ILE A 43 1.11 19.70 6.65
C ILE A 43 -0.40 19.80 6.94
N ILE A 44 -1.15 20.44 6.06
CA ILE A 44 -2.62 20.55 6.20
C ILE A 44 -3.25 19.16 6.16
N SER A 45 -2.82 18.29 5.25
CA SER A 45 -3.31 16.90 5.16
C SER A 45 -3.04 16.11 6.44
N ILE A 46 -1.88 16.27 7.08
CA ILE A 46 -1.56 15.60 8.35
C ILE A 46 -2.50 16.06 9.48
N ILE A 47 -2.82 17.36 9.54
CA ILE A 47 -3.75 17.90 10.56
C ILE A 47 -5.14 17.28 10.39
N PHE A 48 -5.67 17.26 9.16
CA PHE A 48 -6.96 16.64 8.89
C PHE A 48 -6.94 15.13 9.09
N TRP A 49 -5.83 14.45 8.76
CA TRP A 49 -5.68 13.03 9.01
C TRP A 49 -5.78 12.71 10.50
N PHE A 50 -5.06 13.45 11.35
CA PHE A 50 -5.17 13.30 12.80
C PHE A 50 -6.58 13.53 13.32
N LEU A 51 -7.27 14.57 12.82
CA LEU A 51 -8.66 14.86 13.19
C LEU A 51 -9.60 13.69 12.80
N PHE A 52 -9.50 13.21 11.56
CA PHE A 52 -10.36 12.12 11.08
C PHE A 52 -10.04 10.78 11.76
N ASP A 53 -8.78 10.53 12.12
CA ASP A 53 -8.40 9.35 12.89
C ASP A 53 -9.03 9.37 14.28
N ILE A 54 -9.01 10.52 14.97
CA ILE A 54 -9.70 10.66 16.26
C ILE A 54 -11.19 10.37 16.11
N LEU A 55 -11.85 10.95 15.10
CA LEU A 55 -13.28 10.71 14.86
C LEU A 55 -13.56 9.22 14.58
N THR A 56 -12.73 8.58 13.77
CA THR A 56 -12.87 7.16 13.40
C THR A 56 -12.63 6.24 14.60
N LEU A 57 -11.61 6.50 15.41
CA LEU A 57 -11.34 5.73 16.63
C LEU A 57 -12.46 5.91 17.66
N SER A 58 -12.94 7.14 17.86
CA SER A 58 -14.04 7.45 18.77
C SER A 58 -15.30 6.69 18.39
N THR A 59 -15.69 6.78 17.13
CA THR A 59 -16.88 6.08 16.60
C THR A 59 -16.73 4.56 16.65
N GLY A 60 -15.54 4.02 16.41
CA GLY A 60 -15.25 2.59 16.59
C GLY A 60 -15.41 2.13 18.04
N LEU A 61 -14.96 2.92 19.02
CA LEU A 61 -15.15 2.64 20.45
C LEU A 61 -16.63 2.70 20.84
N TYR A 62 -17.38 3.71 20.38
CA TYR A 62 -18.83 3.79 20.60
C TYR A 62 -19.56 2.61 19.96
N ALA A 63 -19.21 2.22 18.73
CA ALA A 63 -19.78 1.05 18.07
C ALA A 63 -19.54 -0.21 18.90
N LYS A 64 -18.33 -0.40 19.43
CA LYS A 64 -18.01 -1.56 20.29
C LYS A 64 -18.78 -1.56 21.61
N ALA A 65 -19.05 -0.40 22.19
CA ALA A 65 -19.80 -0.27 23.43
C ALA A 65 -21.32 -0.48 23.24
N MET A 66 -21.88 0.01 22.13
CA MET A 66 -23.32 0.01 21.89
C MET A 66 -23.80 -1.20 21.09
N LEU A 67 -22.95 -1.81 20.26
CA LEU A 67 -23.30 -2.94 19.39
C LEU A 67 -22.63 -4.23 19.88
N THR A 68 -23.44 -5.23 20.22
CA THR A 68 -22.96 -6.57 20.60
C THR A 68 -23.10 -7.56 19.45
N GLY A 69 -22.07 -8.36 19.18
CA GLY A 69 -22.11 -9.44 18.18
C GLY A 69 -22.18 -8.98 16.72
N VAL A 70 -21.89 -7.71 16.44
CA VAL A 70 -21.83 -7.18 15.07
C VAL A 70 -20.47 -7.49 14.44
N ASP A 71 -20.49 -7.93 13.18
CA ASP A 71 -19.29 -8.04 12.35
C ASP A 71 -18.55 -6.68 12.31
N PRO A 72 -17.26 -6.63 12.71
CA PRO A 72 -16.47 -5.40 12.74
C PRO A 72 -16.51 -4.60 11.44
N LEU A 73 -16.64 -5.26 10.28
CA LEU A 73 -16.71 -4.59 8.98
C LEU A 73 -17.94 -3.67 8.87
N PHE A 74 -19.05 -4.06 9.47
CA PHE A 74 -20.32 -3.33 9.41
C PHE A 74 -20.57 -2.47 10.65
N ALA A 75 -19.62 -2.38 11.58
CA ALA A 75 -19.78 -1.62 12.82
C ALA A 75 -20.10 -0.14 12.55
N TYR A 76 -19.40 0.48 11.60
CA TYR A 76 -19.56 1.91 11.30
C TYR A 76 -20.90 2.23 10.61
N PRO A 77 -21.33 1.53 9.54
CA PRO A 77 -22.66 1.71 8.98
C PRO A 77 -23.80 1.41 9.95
N LYS A 78 -23.69 0.34 10.75
CA LYS A 78 -24.74 -0.02 11.72
C LYS A 78 -24.87 0.99 12.85
N LEU A 79 -23.76 1.55 13.33
CA LEU A 79 -23.81 2.63 14.32
C LEU A 79 -24.49 3.87 13.72
N GLY A 80 -24.17 4.22 12.47
CA GLY A 80 -24.84 5.30 11.75
C GLY A 80 -26.36 5.09 11.66
N ALA A 81 -26.80 3.87 11.33
CA ALA A 81 -28.22 3.53 11.24
C ALA A 81 -28.96 3.61 12.59
N LEU A 82 -28.25 3.35 13.69
CA LEU A 82 -28.80 3.41 15.03
C LEU A 82 -28.98 4.85 15.54
N VAL A 83 -28.03 5.75 15.22
CA VAL A 83 -27.93 7.08 15.84
C VAL A 83 -28.50 8.19 14.96
N LEU A 84 -28.43 8.06 13.63
CA LEU A 84 -28.78 9.14 12.71
C LEU A 84 -30.26 9.07 12.29
N PRO A 85 -30.95 10.23 12.16
CA PRO A 85 -32.27 10.29 11.54
C PRO A 85 -32.18 9.91 10.05
N PRO A 86 -33.28 9.46 9.42
CA PRO A 86 -33.25 8.87 8.07
C PRO A 86 -32.54 9.72 7.00
N ILE A 87 -32.76 11.03 6.99
CA ILE A 87 -32.14 11.94 6.02
C ILE A 87 -30.63 12.03 6.24
N ALA A 88 -30.19 12.21 7.49
CA ALA A 88 -28.76 12.30 7.82
C ALA A 88 -28.05 10.96 7.58
N TYR A 89 -28.71 9.84 7.85
CA TYR A 89 -28.19 8.51 7.54
C TYR A 89 -28.01 8.32 6.02
N GLY A 90 -28.95 8.80 5.21
CA GLY A 90 -28.81 8.82 3.74
C GLY A 90 -27.57 9.58 3.29
N ILE A 91 -27.39 10.81 3.77
CA ILE A 91 -26.20 11.63 3.47
C ILE A 91 -24.92 10.92 3.91
N PHE A 92 -24.93 10.31 5.09
CA PHE A 92 -23.79 9.56 5.63
C PHE A 92 -23.38 8.39 4.72
N ILE A 93 -24.35 7.56 4.29
CA ILE A 93 -24.06 6.43 3.38
C ILE A 93 -23.58 6.92 2.02
N THR A 94 -24.18 7.98 1.47
CA THR A 94 -23.71 8.59 0.22
C THR A 94 -22.28 9.11 0.35
N GLY A 95 -21.94 9.78 1.46
CA GLY A 95 -20.58 10.25 1.73
C GLY A 95 -19.56 9.10 1.88
N LEU A 96 -19.95 8.01 2.54
CA LEU A 96 -19.13 6.80 2.66
C LEU A 96 -18.84 6.19 1.28
N LEU A 97 -19.86 6.03 0.44
CA LEU A 97 -19.71 5.51 -0.93
C LEU A 97 -18.89 6.46 -1.81
N ALA A 98 -19.09 7.78 -1.70
CA ALA A 98 -18.31 8.78 -2.43
C ALA A 98 -16.82 8.72 -2.04
N THR A 99 -16.52 8.52 -0.77
CA THR A 99 -15.14 8.37 -0.27
C THR A 99 -14.49 7.11 -0.85
N ILE A 100 -15.20 5.98 -0.84
CA ILE A 100 -14.72 4.73 -1.47
C ILE A 100 -14.45 4.95 -2.96
N MET A 101 -15.38 5.58 -3.68
CA MET A 101 -15.24 5.84 -5.12
C MET A 101 -14.03 6.73 -5.42
N SER A 102 -13.79 7.78 -4.61
CA SER A 102 -12.62 8.67 -4.78
C SER A 102 -11.28 7.93 -4.64
N THR A 103 -11.25 6.89 -3.81
CA THR A 103 -10.06 6.06 -3.57
C THR A 103 -9.86 5.05 -4.70
N ILE A 104 -10.94 4.39 -5.14
CA ILE A 104 -10.92 3.45 -6.28
C ILE A 104 -10.46 4.17 -7.54
N ASP A 105 -10.96 5.38 -7.80
CA ASP A 105 -10.57 6.18 -8.96
C ASP A 105 -9.06 6.49 -8.95
N SER A 106 -8.55 7.03 -7.84
CA SER A 106 -7.13 7.39 -7.72
C SER A 106 -6.19 6.18 -7.80
N LEU A 107 -6.45 5.13 -7.01
CA LEU A 107 -5.59 3.94 -6.97
C LEU A 107 -5.74 3.08 -8.23
N GLY A 108 -6.94 3.03 -8.80
CA GLY A 108 -7.24 2.38 -10.07
C GLY A 108 -6.45 3.03 -11.21
N MET A 109 -6.44 4.37 -11.28
CA MET A 109 -5.66 5.08 -12.28
C MET A 109 -4.16 4.83 -12.14
N ILE A 110 -3.61 4.88 -10.91
CA ILE A 110 -2.19 4.59 -10.66
C ILE A 110 -1.84 3.17 -11.11
N SER A 111 -2.67 2.19 -10.74
CA SER A 111 -2.47 0.79 -11.10
C SER A 111 -2.57 0.58 -12.62
N ALA A 112 -3.52 1.24 -13.27
CA ALA A 112 -3.74 1.19 -14.71
C ALA A 112 -2.56 1.79 -15.49
N ILE A 113 -2.00 2.92 -15.03
CA ILE A 113 -0.79 3.51 -15.63
C ILE A 113 0.40 2.56 -15.44
N THR A 114 0.58 2.05 -14.22
CA THR A 114 1.71 1.16 -13.90
C THR A 114 1.68 -0.10 -14.75
N PHE A 115 0.54 -0.77 -14.84
CA PHE A 115 0.43 -2.00 -15.62
C PHE A 115 0.35 -1.73 -17.13
N GLY A 116 -0.48 -0.77 -17.54
CA GLY A 116 -0.74 -0.48 -18.94
C GLY A 116 0.42 0.19 -19.65
N ARG A 117 1.01 1.22 -19.04
CA ARG A 117 2.14 1.91 -19.65
C ARG A 117 3.46 1.31 -19.17
N ASP A 118 3.72 1.23 -17.89
CA ASP A 118 5.10 0.90 -17.47
C ASP A 118 5.47 -0.56 -17.77
N ILE A 119 4.50 -1.48 -17.76
CA ILE A 119 4.72 -2.90 -18.07
C ILE A 119 4.34 -3.23 -19.53
N LEU A 120 3.06 -3.11 -19.91
CA LEU A 120 2.60 -3.59 -21.22
C LEU A 120 3.20 -2.83 -22.40
N TRP A 121 3.38 -1.51 -22.30
CA TRP A 121 4.03 -0.74 -23.36
C TRP A 121 5.49 -1.15 -23.53
N GLN A 122 6.23 -1.35 -22.43
CA GLN A 122 7.63 -1.76 -22.50
C GLN A 122 7.82 -3.16 -23.09
N ILE A 123 6.88 -4.08 -22.86
CA ILE A 123 6.89 -5.42 -23.46
C ILE A 123 6.54 -5.36 -24.97
N ASN A 124 5.60 -4.50 -25.35
CA ASN A 124 5.10 -4.44 -26.73
C ASN A 124 5.98 -3.59 -27.66
N ASN A 125 6.62 -2.54 -27.12
CA ASN A 125 7.45 -1.60 -27.88
C ASN A 125 8.93 -1.96 -27.75
N ASN A 126 9.35 -3.04 -28.42
CA ASN A 126 10.75 -3.43 -28.47
C ASN A 126 11.57 -2.68 -29.55
N SER A 127 11.01 -1.71 -30.32
CA SER A 127 11.79 -0.96 -31.33
C SER A 127 11.13 0.25 -32.05
N SER A 128 10.32 1.13 -31.42
CA SER A 128 9.91 2.36 -32.14
C SER A 128 10.03 3.64 -31.31
N ASN A 129 11.07 4.41 -31.64
CA ASN A 129 11.35 5.78 -31.20
C ASN A 129 10.32 6.76 -31.77
N ASN A 130 9.09 6.80 -31.25
CA ASN A 130 8.24 7.97 -31.43
C ASN A 130 7.62 8.38 -30.08
N ASP A 131 8.14 9.49 -29.56
CA ASP A 131 7.93 10.09 -28.24
C ASP A 131 6.59 10.83 -28.07
N SER A 132 5.53 10.45 -28.77
CA SER A 132 4.20 11.02 -28.52
C SER A 132 3.41 10.17 -27.53
N TRP A 133 2.71 10.83 -26.61
CA TRP A 133 1.64 10.23 -25.81
C TRP A 133 0.51 9.83 -26.75
N ASP A 134 0.69 8.72 -27.45
CA ASP A 134 -0.21 8.26 -28.50
C ASP A 134 -1.48 7.66 -27.93
N THR A 135 -2.54 7.68 -28.74
CA THR A 135 -3.79 6.93 -28.55
C THR A 135 -3.55 5.45 -28.22
N GLN A 136 -2.41 4.88 -28.63
CA GLN A 136 -1.99 3.54 -28.26
C GLN A 136 -1.67 3.40 -26.76
N SER A 137 -1.03 4.40 -26.14
CA SER A 137 -0.75 4.43 -24.70
C SER A 137 -2.03 4.49 -23.89
N THR A 138 -3.02 5.29 -24.31
CA THR A 138 -4.31 5.36 -23.62
C THR A 138 -5.07 4.04 -23.73
N SER A 139 -5.06 3.37 -24.89
CA SER A 139 -5.64 2.04 -25.06
C SER A 139 -5.02 1.00 -24.10
N LEU A 140 -3.69 1.02 -23.95
CA LEU A 140 -2.99 0.12 -23.03
C LEU A 140 -3.32 0.41 -21.55
N ILE A 141 -3.49 1.66 -21.17
CA ILE A 141 -3.92 2.05 -19.81
C ILE A 141 -5.33 1.50 -19.52
N HIS A 142 -6.28 1.60 -20.46
CA HIS A 142 -7.62 1.02 -20.28
C HIS A 142 -7.58 -0.51 -20.10
N LYS A 143 -6.73 -1.20 -20.88
CA LYS A 143 -6.49 -2.64 -20.68
C LYS A 143 -5.88 -2.92 -19.31
N GLY A 144 -4.90 -2.10 -18.89
CA GLY A 144 -4.29 -2.18 -17.57
C GLY A 144 -5.28 -2.00 -16.43
N LEU A 145 -6.24 -1.07 -16.56
CA LEU A 145 -7.32 -0.89 -15.60
C LEU A 145 -8.17 -2.16 -15.47
N GLY A 146 -8.53 -2.80 -16.60
CA GLY A 146 -9.29 -4.05 -16.60
C GLY A 146 -8.56 -5.18 -15.89
N VAL A 147 -7.27 -5.39 -16.21
CA VAL A 147 -6.45 -6.45 -15.62
C VAL A 147 -6.24 -6.22 -14.12
N THR A 148 -5.86 -5.01 -13.73
CA THR A 148 -5.61 -4.68 -12.31
C THR A 148 -6.88 -4.74 -11.47
N SER A 149 -8.03 -4.32 -12.02
CA SER A 149 -9.34 -4.47 -11.37
C SER A 149 -9.70 -5.94 -11.15
N PHE A 150 -9.44 -6.80 -12.14
CA PHE A 150 -9.66 -8.23 -12.01
C PHE A 150 -8.78 -8.85 -10.91
N ILE A 151 -7.49 -8.51 -10.86
CA ILE A 151 -6.57 -8.98 -9.81
C ILE A 151 -7.02 -8.48 -8.43
N ALA A 152 -7.43 -7.21 -8.31
CA ALA A 152 -7.91 -6.65 -7.06
C ALA A 152 -9.16 -7.38 -6.55
N LEU A 153 -10.12 -7.67 -7.44
CA LEU A 153 -11.34 -8.42 -7.13
C LEU A 153 -11.03 -9.87 -6.72
N ALA A 154 -10.10 -10.53 -7.43
CA ALA A 154 -9.66 -11.88 -7.08
C ALA A 154 -9.01 -11.92 -5.68
N LEU A 155 -8.14 -10.96 -5.35
CA LEU A 155 -7.55 -10.84 -4.01
C LEU A 155 -8.59 -10.54 -2.93
N ALA A 156 -9.56 -9.66 -3.21
CA ALA A 156 -10.64 -9.32 -2.28
C ALA A 156 -11.52 -10.52 -1.94
N PHE A 157 -11.82 -11.40 -2.91
CA PHE A 157 -12.56 -12.63 -2.66
C PHE A 157 -11.72 -13.74 -2.01
N SER A 158 -10.42 -13.79 -2.28
CA SER A 158 -9.54 -14.83 -1.72
C SER A 158 -9.22 -14.62 -0.25
N ILE A 159 -9.15 -13.36 0.21
CA ILE A 159 -8.80 -13.01 1.59
C ILE A 159 -9.96 -12.23 2.22
N PRO A 160 -10.91 -12.89 2.91
CA PRO A 160 -12.11 -12.26 3.49
C PRO A 160 -11.80 -11.47 4.78
N SER A 161 -10.71 -10.70 4.77
CA SER A 161 -10.30 -9.82 5.86
C SER A 161 -9.43 -8.69 5.32
N VAL A 162 -9.93 -7.46 5.42
CA VAL A 162 -9.20 -6.26 5.00
C VAL A 162 -7.90 -6.10 5.77
N VAL A 163 -7.92 -6.36 7.08
CA VAL A 163 -6.75 -6.26 7.96
C VAL A 163 -5.68 -7.28 7.55
N LYS A 164 -6.06 -8.53 7.29
CA LYS A 164 -5.12 -9.58 6.86
C LYS A 164 -4.54 -9.28 5.48
N LEU A 165 -5.36 -8.80 4.56
CA LEU A 165 -4.92 -8.42 3.21
C LEU A 165 -3.85 -7.31 3.28
N TRP A 166 -4.14 -6.24 4.02
CA TRP A 166 -3.18 -5.14 4.24
C TRP A 166 -1.90 -5.59 4.93
N TYR A 167 -2.03 -6.40 5.99
CA TYR A 167 -0.87 -6.91 6.73
C TYR A 167 0.05 -7.77 5.86
N ASN A 168 -0.53 -8.68 5.07
CA ASN A 168 0.23 -9.56 4.18
C ASN A 168 0.92 -8.79 3.07
N LEU A 169 0.20 -7.88 2.38
CA LEU A 169 0.79 -7.08 1.31
C LEU A 169 1.87 -6.14 1.84
N GLY A 170 1.63 -5.47 2.97
CA GLY A 170 2.62 -4.62 3.63
C GLY A 170 3.87 -5.40 4.04
N SER A 171 3.70 -6.62 4.58
CA SER A 171 4.81 -7.48 4.98
C SER A 171 5.66 -7.98 3.81
N ILE A 172 5.11 -8.06 2.60
CA ILE A 172 5.83 -8.50 1.40
C ILE A 172 6.51 -7.30 0.71
N ILE A 173 5.76 -6.22 0.50
CA ILE A 173 6.17 -5.12 -0.40
C ILE A 173 7.12 -4.16 0.30
N VAL A 174 6.82 -3.76 1.55
CA VAL A 174 7.59 -2.73 2.26
C VAL A 174 9.06 -3.12 2.42
N PRO A 175 9.42 -4.34 2.84
CA PRO A 175 10.83 -4.73 2.96
C PRO A 175 11.63 -4.70 1.65
N GLY A 176 10.97 -5.01 0.53
CA GLY A 176 11.60 -4.99 -0.80
C GLY A 176 11.80 -3.59 -1.34
N LEU A 177 10.94 -2.63 -0.98
CA LEU A 177 10.98 -1.29 -1.59
C LEU A 177 11.67 -0.22 -0.73
N VAL A 178 11.61 -0.30 0.59
CA VAL A 178 12.08 0.80 1.47
C VAL A 178 13.57 1.09 1.30
N ILE A 179 14.43 0.07 1.31
CA ILE A 179 15.89 0.30 1.20
C ILE A 179 16.27 0.82 -0.20
N PRO A 180 15.84 0.19 -1.31
CA PRO A 180 16.09 0.74 -2.65
C PRO A 180 15.56 2.17 -2.82
N PHE A 181 14.40 2.46 -2.24
CA PHE A 181 13.81 3.79 -2.28
C PHE A 181 14.67 4.83 -1.56
N LEU A 182 15.12 4.55 -0.33
CA LEU A 182 16.01 5.45 0.42
C LEU A 182 17.36 5.67 -0.30
N MET A 183 17.88 4.64 -0.98
CA MET A 183 19.10 4.77 -1.78
C MET A 183 18.96 5.74 -2.96
N SER A 184 17.76 5.89 -3.52
CA SER A 184 17.50 6.78 -4.66
C SER A 184 17.84 8.25 -4.36
N PHE A 185 17.69 8.66 -3.09
CA PHE A 185 18.05 10.01 -2.64
C PHE A 185 19.56 10.23 -2.45
N ASN A 186 20.34 9.16 -2.37
CA ASN A 186 21.78 9.29 -2.17
C ASN A 186 22.49 9.57 -3.50
N LYS A 187 23.60 10.34 -3.46
CA LYS A 187 24.38 10.70 -4.67
C LYS A 187 25.06 9.48 -5.31
N ASN A 188 25.50 8.52 -4.50
CA ASN A 188 26.04 7.25 -4.98
C ASN A 188 24.91 6.24 -5.24
N ARG A 189 24.18 6.48 -6.33
CA ARG A 189 23.12 5.59 -6.81
C ARG A 189 23.74 4.30 -7.37
N MET A 190 23.72 3.23 -6.58
CA MET A 190 24.16 1.91 -7.07
C MET A 190 23.08 1.34 -7.99
N GLN A 191 23.31 1.37 -9.30
CA GLN A 191 22.36 0.85 -10.30
C GLN A 191 22.42 -0.67 -10.43
N ASP A 192 23.61 -1.26 -10.21
CA ASP A 192 23.82 -2.69 -10.42
C ASP A 192 23.04 -3.52 -9.41
N GLY A 193 22.13 -4.35 -9.92
CA GLY A 193 21.36 -5.33 -9.18
C GLY A 193 20.31 -4.76 -8.21
N ILE A 194 19.78 -3.55 -8.44
CA ILE A 194 18.64 -3.01 -7.67
C ILE A 194 17.46 -4.01 -7.69
N ILE A 195 17.22 -4.65 -8.83
CA ILE A 195 16.17 -5.66 -8.99
C ILE A 195 16.32 -6.78 -7.97
N PHE A 196 17.54 -7.26 -7.71
CA PHE A 196 17.79 -8.27 -6.67
C PHE A 196 17.47 -7.75 -5.26
N MET A 197 17.74 -6.47 -4.97
CA MET A 197 17.36 -5.87 -3.69
C MET A 197 15.85 -5.74 -3.52
N MET A 198 15.09 -5.59 -4.61
CA MET A 198 13.63 -5.51 -4.55
C MET A 198 12.98 -6.89 -4.46
N VAL A 199 13.44 -7.83 -5.28
CA VAL A 199 12.79 -9.14 -5.47
C VAL A 199 13.13 -10.12 -4.34
N CYS A 200 14.39 -10.21 -3.91
CA CYS A 200 14.79 -11.20 -2.91
C CYS A 200 14.09 -11.02 -1.55
N PRO A 201 13.94 -9.79 -1.00
CA PRO A 201 13.17 -9.58 0.23
C PRO A 201 11.69 -9.94 0.10
N ALA A 202 11.07 -9.58 -1.01
CA ALA A 202 9.67 -9.90 -1.27
C ALA A 202 9.46 -11.42 -1.34
N LEU A 203 10.34 -12.14 -2.05
CA LEU A 203 10.32 -13.61 -2.11
C LEU A 203 10.54 -14.24 -0.72
N ALA A 204 11.46 -13.72 0.08
CA ALA A 204 11.69 -14.22 1.44
C ALA A 204 10.42 -14.10 2.30
N SER A 205 9.73 -12.95 2.24
CA SER A 205 8.46 -12.75 2.95
C SER A 205 7.33 -13.63 2.41
N ILE A 206 7.24 -13.84 1.09
CA ILE A 206 6.26 -14.76 0.49
C ILE A 206 6.49 -16.20 0.97
N ILE A 207 7.73 -16.68 0.93
CA ILE A 207 8.10 -18.02 1.42
C ILE A 207 7.72 -18.16 2.90
N TRP A 208 7.97 -17.12 3.70
CA TRP A 208 7.59 -17.10 5.12
C TRP A 208 6.08 -17.20 5.34
N ILE A 209 5.28 -16.49 4.54
CA ILE A 209 3.81 -16.55 4.61
C ILE A 209 3.30 -17.93 4.19
N ILE A 210 3.82 -18.49 3.10
CA ILE A 210 3.42 -19.83 2.63
C ILE A 210 3.77 -20.89 3.67
N SER A 211 4.99 -20.84 4.22
CA SER A 211 5.40 -21.77 5.27
C SER A 211 4.53 -21.64 6.53
N GLY A 212 4.17 -20.43 6.94
CA GLY A 212 3.24 -20.20 8.05
C GLY A 212 1.84 -20.76 7.80
N GLY A 213 1.37 -20.70 6.55
CA GLY A 213 0.10 -21.32 6.16
C GLY A 213 0.11 -22.85 6.19
N LEU A 214 1.24 -23.48 5.87
CA LEU A 214 1.40 -24.94 5.86
C LEU A 214 1.66 -25.52 7.25
N LEU A 215 2.48 -24.86 8.07
CA LEU A 215 2.88 -25.31 9.41
C LEU A 215 1.89 -24.91 10.51
N GLY A 216 0.87 -24.12 10.19
CA GLY A 216 -0.12 -23.59 11.13
C GLY A 216 0.39 -22.42 11.99
N ASN A 217 1.72 -22.25 12.10
CA ASN A 217 2.38 -21.12 12.74
C ASN A 217 3.53 -20.61 11.86
N TYR A 218 3.84 -19.32 11.95
CA TYR A 218 5.02 -18.78 11.26
C TYR A 218 6.31 -19.46 11.76
N PRO A 219 7.29 -19.72 10.88
CA PRO A 219 8.58 -20.25 11.30
C PRO A 219 9.17 -19.42 12.43
N PHE A 220 9.58 -20.09 13.51
CA PHE A 220 10.13 -19.49 14.73
C PHE A 220 9.20 -18.48 15.43
N ASN A 221 7.89 -18.47 15.13
CA ASN A 221 6.94 -17.44 15.54
C ASN A 221 7.36 -16.02 15.12
N ILE A 222 8.15 -15.90 14.03
CA ILE A 222 8.61 -14.61 13.51
C ILE A 222 7.66 -14.16 12.40
N GLU A 223 7.14 -12.95 12.52
CA GLU A 223 6.29 -12.32 11.52
C GLU A 223 7.03 -12.15 10.17
N PRO A 224 6.33 -12.30 9.03
CA PRO A 224 6.93 -12.36 7.69
C PRO A 224 7.64 -11.07 7.24
N PHE A 225 7.37 -9.94 7.89
CA PHE A 225 8.06 -8.67 7.63
C PHE A 225 9.55 -8.74 7.98
N TYR A 226 9.92 -9.35 9.11
CA TYR A 226 11.30 -9.39 9.60
C TYR A 226 12.29 -10.14 8.72
N PRO A 227 12.00 -11.35 8.21
CA PRO A 227 12.91 -12.03 7.29
C PRO A 227 13.06 -11.25 5.98
N GLY A 228 11.99 -10.58 5.51
CA GLY A 228 12.07 -9.65 4.38
C GLY A 228 13.03 -8.50 4.65
N ILE A 229 12.88 -7.77 5.76
CA ILE A 229 13.74 -6.60 6.00
C ILE A 229 15.19 -7.02 6.30
N ALA A 230 15.39 -8.15 6.98
CA ALA A 230 16.71 -8.70 7.24
C ALA A 230 17.44 -9.06 5.94
N THR A 231 16.77 -9.73 4.99
CA THR A 231 17.36 -10.03 3.68
C THR A 231 17.67 -8.77 2.89
N SER A 232 16.80 -7.75 2.95
CA SER A 232 17.03 -6.44 2.33
C SER A 232 18.29 -5.76 2.89
N CYS A 233 18.44 -5.73 4.22
CA CYS A 233 19.62 -5.19 4.90
C CYS A 233 20.90 -5.96 4.59
N LEU A 234 20.84 -7.30 4.51
CA LEU A 234 22.00 -8.14 4.19
C LEU A 234 22.50 -7.89 2.76
N ILE A 235 21.59 -7.81 1.78
CA ILE A 235 21.97 -7.52 0.40
C ILE A 235 22.55 -6.11 0.29
N TYR A 236 21.96 -5.13 0.97
CA TYR A 236 22.49 -3.77 1.03
C TYR A 236 23.91 -3.74 1.62
N GLY A 237 24.13 -4.35 2.78
CA GLY A 237 25.43 -4.41 3.44
C GLY A 237 26.50 -5.10 2.59
N TRP A 238 26.14 -6.20 1.93
CA TRP A 238 27.03 -6.91 1.01
C TRP A 238 27.44 -6.04 -0.17
N LYS A 239 26.49 -5.31 -0.77
CA LYS A 239 26.78 -4.43 -1.90
C LYS A 239 27.59 -3.20 -1.51
N VAL A 240 27.27 -2.52 -0.42
CA VAL A 240 28.05 -1.35 0.03
C VAL A 240 29.51 -1.75 0.30
N LYS A 241 29.75 -2.95 0.85
CA LYS A 241 31.09 -3.48 1.08
C LYS A 241 31.84 -3.77 -0.23
N ASN A 242 31.16 -4.28 -1.25
CA ASN A 242 31.78 -4.59 -2.55
C ASN A 242 31.91 -3.37 -3.47
N GLY A 243 30.99 -2.41 -3.40
CA GLY A 243 31.02 -1.18 -4.19
C GLY A 243 32.00 -0.12 -3.69
N LYS A 244 32.51 -0.23 -2.45
CA LYS A 244 33.68 0.53 -1.98
C LYS A 244 35.01 -0.06 -2.47
N ARG A 245 34.97 -1.21 -3.14
CA ARG A 245 36.14 -2.01 -3.51
C ARG A 245 36.50 -1.89 -5.00
N ASN A 246 35.71 -1.12 -5.76
CA ASN A 246 35.96 -0.64 -7.12
C ASN A 246 36.09 0.88 -7.09
#